data_AF-A0A1H9MAM7-F1
#
_entry.id   AF-A0A1H9MAM7-F1
#
_cell.length_a   1.000
_cell.length_b   1.000
_cell.length_c   1.000
_cell.angle_alpha   90.00
_cell.angle_beta   90.00
_cell.angle_gamma   90.00
#
_symmetry.space_group_name_H-M   'P 1'
#
loop_
_entity.id
_entity.type
_entity.pdbx_description
1 polymer ?
#
loop_
_entity_poly.entity_id
_entity_poly.type
_entity_poly.pdbx_seq_one_letter_code
_entity_poly.pdbx_strand_id
1 'polypeptide(L)'
;MSDEQLLLPGLDASNPLGFFAALGLLQSLSDSGRPGAGTRDWRLSWRDVGYWAAVLHGSSDFEDILARLEQQRCSWESELALQLAYNKENGARVPTDAEAATFDLKPAPAAFADYLAEVVDFCRPASLRSVRTVAAYGSELVAANKGDLKPTALHFTAGQQTFLGMVRTLQQGVRLEDFREALQGPWKNLSTLPSLSWNASAPRIYALRASNPSGEKRGSVPGADWLAYLGLRFFPVASRGAELKTACVAGGWKDSNLRWPVWSPALTVNAIRSLLSTRALRSAVALSALMPAGVMAIYESSILRSDQGGYGSFSPARVL
;
A
#
# COMPACT_ATOMS: atom_id res chain seq x y z
N MET A 1 -7.33 -21.78 24.97
CA MET A 1 -6.17 -20.89 24.86
C MET A 1 -6.73 -19.51 24.55
N SER A 2 -6.43 -18.50 25.38
CA SER A 2 -6.83 -17.12 25.10
C SER A 2 -6.27 -16.69 23.76
N ASP A 3 -7.11 -16.18 22.85
CA ASP A 3 -6.67 -15.62 21.58
C ASP A 3 -5.90 -14.31 21.89
N GLU A 4 -4.57 -14.38 21.89
CA GLU A 4 -3.72 -13.21 22.13
C GLU A 4 -3.95 -12.17 21.04
N GLN A 5 -4.42 -11.00 21.45
CA GLN A 5 -4.76 -9.90 20.56
C GLN A 5 -4.17 -8.60 21.05
N LEU A 6 -3.82 -7.72 20.11
CA LEU A 6 -3.29 -6.40 20.36
C LEU A 6 -4.12 -5.35 19.60
N LEU A 7 -4.67 -4.39 20.35
CA LEU A 7 -5.33 -3.23 19.77
C LEU A 7 -4.27 -2.22 19.28
N LEU A 8 -4.42 -1.75 18.04
CA LEU A 8 -3.48 -0.86 17.36
C LEU A 8 -4.18 0.46 17.00
N PRO A 9 -4.35 1.37 17.98
CA PRO A 9 -5.17 2.56 17.82
C PRO A 9 -4.63 3.57 16.79
N GLY A 10 -3.35 3.49 16.41
CA GLY A 10 -2.79 4.31 15.33
C GLY A 10 -3.28 3.89 13.94
N LEU A 11 -3.76 2.67 13.78
CA LEU A 11 -4.24 2.14 12.51
C LEU A 11 -5.77 2.25 12.43
N ASP A 12 -6.23 3.42 11.98
CA ASP A 12 -7.66 3.71 11.77
C ASP A 12 -8.12 3.26 10.37
N ALA A 13 -9.13 2.39 10.32
CA ALA A 13 -9.73 1.88 9.10
C ALA A 13 -10.47 2.96 8.29
N SER A 14 -10.89 4.07 8.92
CA SER A 14 -11.56 5.17 8.20
C SER A 14 -10.60 5.92 7.27
N ASN A 15 -9.28 5.77 7.48
CA ASN A 15 -8.24 6.40 6.68
C ASN A 15 -7.55 5.35 5.77
N PRO A 16 -7.46 5.56 4.45
CA PRO A 16 -6.78 4.63 3.54
C PRO A 16 -5.35 4.30 3.97
N LEU A 17 -4.59 5.26 4.50
CA LEU A 17 -3.24 4.99 5.01
C LEU A 17 -3.27 3.98 6.18
N GLY A 18 -4.21 4.15 7.12
CA GLY A 18 -4.34 3.28 8.28
C GLY A 18 -4.80 1.88 7.89
N PHE A 19 -5.75 1.81 6.95
CA PHE A 19 -6.20 0.56 6.36
C PHE A 19 -5.06 -0.20 5.66
N PHE A 20 -4.33 0.46 4.75
CA PHE A 20 -3.21 -0.16 4.05
C PHE A 20 -2.08 -0.57 5.00
N ALA A 21 -1.77 0.26 5.99
CA ALA A 21 -0.74 -0.02 6.98
C ALA A 21 -1.10 -1.26 7.84
N ALA A 22 -2.36 -1.44 8.21
CA ALA A 22 -2.83 -2.65 8.91
C ALA A 22 -2.68 -3.92 8.06
N LEU A 23 -3.01 -3.83 6.77
CA LEU A 23 -2.80 -4.93 5.83
C LEU A 23 -1.31 -5.26 5.66
N GLY A 24 -0.48 -4.23 5.54
CA GLY A 24 0.97 -4.38 5.43
C GLY A 24 1.61 -4.98 6.67
N LEU A 25 1.15 -4.60 7.87
CA LEU A 25 1.56 -5.20 9.14
C LEU A 25 1.29 -6.71 9.14
N LEU A 26 0.04 -7.09 8.88
CA LEU A 26 -0.37 -8.50 8.84
C LEU A 26 0.49 -9.30 7.85
N GLN A 27 0.70 -8.76 6.65
CA GLN A 27 1.47 -9.44 5.62
C GLN A 27 2.95 -9.56 6.01
N SER A 28 3.54 -8.52 6.62
CA SER A 28 4.94 -8.54 7.07
C SER A 28 5.19 -9.61 8.12
N LEU A 29 4.27 -9.73 9.09
CA LEU A 29 4.36 -10.73 10.14
C LEU A 29 4.12 -12.15 9.59
N SER A 30 3.21 -12.28 8.63
CA SER A 30 2.91 -13.56 7.96
C SER A 30 4.07 -14.06 7.08
N ASP A 31 4.84 -13.16 6.48
CA ASP A 31 6.06 -13.51 5.73
C ASP A 31 7.24 -13.89 6.64
N SER A 32 7.19 -13.48 7.91
CA SER A 32 8.29 -13.66 8.89
C SER A 32 8.32 -15.04 9.56
N GLY A 33 7.58 -16.03 9.04
CA GLY A 33 7.58 -17.38 9.58
C GLY A 33 8.98 -17.96 9.58
N ARG A 34 9.58 -18.21 10.77
CA ARG A 34 10.88 -18.88 10.86
C ARG A 34 10.72 -20.32 10.35
N PRO A 35 11.61 -20.83 9.50
CA PRO A 35 11.69 -22.26 9.25
C PRO A 35 11.90 -22.98 10.59
N GLY A 36 10.97 -23.88 10.97
CA GLY A 36 11.07 -24.71 12.17
C GLY A 36 10.49 -24.13 13.47
N ALA A 37 10.16 -22.84 13.55
CA ALA A 37 9.26 -22.34 14.61
C ALA A 37 7.87 -22.25 13.99
N GLY A 38 6.89 -22.98 14.53
CA GLY A 38 5.54 -23.07 13.94
C GLY A 38 5.04 -21.72 13.44
N THR A 39 4.47 -21.70 12.23
CA THR A 39 3.89 -20.49 11.65
C THR A 39 2.79 -19.99 12.59
N ARG A 40 3.04 -18.86 13.28
CA ARG A 40 1.98 -18.15 14.01
C ARG A 40 0.93 -17.75 13.00
N ASP A 41 -0.32 -18.11 13.28
CA ASP A 41 -1.46 -17.78 12.43
C ASP A 41 -1.90 -16.34 12.71
N TRP A 42 -1.18 -15.38 12.12
CA TRP A 42 -1.50 -13.98 12.26
C TRP A 42 -2.83 -13.66 11.58
N ARG A 43 -3.69 -12.92 12.27
CA ARG A 43 -4.98 -12.49 11.73
C ARG A 43 -5.23 -11.02 12.06
N LEU A 44 -6.09 -10.38 11.28
CA LEU A 44 -6.49 -9.00 11.45
C LEU A 44 -8.01 -8.92 11.56
N SER A 45 -8.49 -8.16 12.53
CA SER A 45 -9.87 -7.71 12.62
C SER A 45 -9.91 -6.21 12.91
N TRP A 46 -11.12 -5.65 12.97
CA TRP A 46 -11.35 -4.25 13.36
C TRP A 46 -12.28 -4.19 14.56
N ARG A 47 -12.02 -3.23 15.45
CA ARG A 47 -12.84 -2.97 16.63
C ARG A 47 -13.29 -1.52 16.65
N ASP A 48 -14.58 -1.32 16.91
CA ASP A 48 -15.13 0.01 17.16
C ASP A 48 -14.75 0.48 18.57
N VAL A 49 -13.97 1.56 18.63
CA VAL A 49 -13.56 2.27 19.85
C VAL A 49 -13.93 3.75 19.78
N GLY A 50 -14.99 4.08 19.02
CA GLY A 50 -15.34 5.44 18.58
C GLY A 50 -14.82 5.76 17.16
N TYR A 51 -13.94 4.90 16.65
CA TYR A 51 -13.51 4.72 15.27
C TYR A 51 -13.06 3.26 15.10
N TRP A 52 -12.79 2.82 13.88
CA TRP A 52 -12.40 1.42 13.62
C TRP A 52 -10.89 1.23 13.75
N ALA A 53 -10.44 0.81 14.92
CA ALA A 53 -9.03 0.50 15.17
C ALA A 53 -8.69 -0.94 14.77
N ALA A 54 -7.52 -1.15 14.19
CA ALA A 54 -7.02 -2.48 13.87
C ALA A 54 -6.79 -3.31 15.15
N VAL A 55 -7.10 -4.60 15.08
CA VAL A 55 -6.76 -5.59 16.10
C VAL A 55 -5.96 -6.70 15.44
N LEU A 56 -4.70 -6.84 15.87
CA LEU A 56 -3.83 -7.93 15.44
C LEU A 56 -4.02 -9.13 16.37
N HIS A 57 -4.23 -10.31 15.80
CA HIS A 57 -4.33 -11.57 16.54
C HIS A 57 -3.10 -12.43 16.25
N GLY A 58 -2.68 -13.21 17.26
CA GLY A 58 -1.54 -14.11 17.19
C GLY A 58 -0.36 -13.70 18.09
N SER A 59 -0.40 -12.50 18.66
CA SER A 59 0.46 -12.07 19.76
C SER A 59 -0.05 -10.77 20.39
N SER A 60 0.14 -10.63 21.70
CA SER A 60 0.00 -9.36 22.42
C SER A 60 1.33 -8.69 22.77
N ASP A 61 2.47 -9.28 22.39
CA ASP A 61 3.80 -8.74 22.66
C ASP A 61 4.17 -7.67 21.62
N PHE A 62 3.99 -6.41 22.02
CA PHE A 62 4.25 -5.27 21.15
C PHE A 62 5.73 -5.12 20.76
N GLU A 63 6.66 -5.44 21.66
CA GLU A 63 8.09 -5.29 21.38
C GLU A 63 8.60 -6.40 20.45
N ASP A 64 8.09 -7.64 20.56
CA ASP A 64 8.34 -8.70 19.56
C ASP A 64 7.80 -8.30 18.18
N ILE A 65 6.62 -7.66 18.11
CA ILE A 65 6.07 -7.14 16.85
C ILE A 65 6.99 -6.08 16.25
N LEU A 66 7.43 -5.09 17.02
CA LEU A 66 8.34 -4.04 16.54
C LEU A 66 9.67 -4.62 16.05
N ALA A 67 10.26 -5.55 16.80
CA ALA A 67 11.51 -6.22 16.41
C ALA A 67 11.37 -6.99 15.09
N ARG A 68 10.24 -7.68 14.88
CA ARG A 68 9.93 -8.37 13.61
C ARG A 68 9.78 -7.41 12.45
N LEU A 69 9.12 -6.27 12.66
CA LEU A 69 8.95 -5.26 11.62
C LEU A 69 10.29 -4.64 11.21
N GLU A 70 11.17 -4.36 12.17
CA GLU A 70 12.52 -3.87 11.88
C GLU A 70 13.34 -4.91 11.11
N GLN A 71 13.34 -6.17 11.57
CA GLN A 71 14.02 -7.26 10.87
C GLN A 71 13.49 -7.42 9.44
N GLN A 72 12.16 -7.36 9.26
CA GLN A 72 11.54 -7.39 7.95
C GLN A 72 12.03 -6.23 7.10
N ARG A 73 11.89 -4.98 7.55
CA ARG A 73 12.34 -3.79 6.81
C ARG A 73 13.80 -3.91 6.35
N CYS A 74 14.71 -4.38 7.20
CA CYS A 74 16.11 -4.58 6.83
C CYS A 74 16.26 -5.63 5.72
N SER A 75 15.50 -6.74 5.79
CA SER A 75 15.52 -7.78 4.74
C SER A 75 15.00 -7.33 3.36
N TRP A 76 14.37 -6.15 3.25
CA TRP A 76 13.88 -5.61 1.98
C TRP A 76 14.96 -4.91 1.15
N GLU A 77 16.15 -4.68 1.70
CA GLU A 77 17.26 -4.04 0.97
C GLU A 77 17.61 -4.78 -0.32
N SER A 78 17.54 -6.12 -0.30
CA SER A 78 17.83 -6.99 -1.44
C SER A 78 16.58 -7.50 -2.17
N GLU A 79 15.37 -7.01 -1.85
CA GLU A 79 14.16 -7.47 -2.52
C GLU A 79 14.04 -6.93 -3.95
N LEU A 80 13.83 -7.83 -4.91
CA LEU A 80 13.68 -7.49 -6.33
C LEU A 80 12.51 -6.53 -6.58
N ALA A 81 11.46 -6.57 -5.75
CA ALA A 81 10.35 -5.62 -5.79
C ALA A 81 10.79 -4.14 -5.72
N LEU A 82 11.95 -3.84 -5.13
CA LEU A 82 12.51 -2.49 -5.03
C LEU A 82 13.60 -2.18 -6.06
N GLN A 83 13.85 -3.10 -7.01
CA GLN A 83 14.97 -3.04 -7.97
C GLN A 83 14.54 -2.74 -9.42
N LEU A 84 13.26 -2.37 -9.63
CA LEU A 84 12.86 -1.78 -10.90
C LEU A 84 13.52 -0.41 -11.07
N ALA A 85 14.45 -0.37 -12.02
CA ALA A 85 15.23 0.78 -12.42
C ALA A 85 15.26 0.86 -13.95
N TYR A 86 15.06 2.05 -14.49
CA TYR A 86 15.05 2.31 -15.93
C TYR A 86 15.57 3.72 -16.23
N ASN A 87 15.99 3.96 -17.48
CA ASN A 87 16.35 5.31 -17.94
C ASN A 87 15.08 6.10 -18.27
N LYS A 88 14.92 7.29 -17.68
CA LYS A 88 13.71 8.12 -17.81
C LYS A 88 13.40 8.58 -19.24
N GLU A 89 14.42 8.74 -20.08
CA GLU A 89 14.27 9.27 -21.44
C GLU A 89 13.74 8.22 -22.42
N ASN A 90 14.24 6.98 -22.33
CA ASN A 90 13.90 5.92 -23.27
C ASN A 90 13.07 4.77 -22.66
N GLY A 91 12.87 4.76 -21.35
CA GLY A 91 12.08 3.75 -20.64
C GLY A 91 12.75 2.37 -20.50
N ALA A 92 13.98 2.20 -20.98
CA ALA A 92 14.69 0.92 -20.99
C ALA A 92 15.24 0.55 -19.61
N ARG A 93 15.27 -0.76 -19.28
CA ARG A 93 15.89 -1.27 -18.04
C ARG A 93 17.35 -0.84 -17.96
N VAL A 94 17.77 -0.46 -16.77
CA VAL A 94 19.18 -0.20 -16.43
C VAL A 94 19.52 -0.86 -15.10
N PRO A 95 20.81 -1.13 -14.84
CA PRO A 95 21.29 -1.52 -13.51
C PRO A 95 20.89 -0.51 -12.43
N THR A 96 20.67 -0.98 -11.20
CA THR A 96 20.21 -0.10 -10.09
C THR A 96 21.27 0.90 -9.63
N ASP A 97 22.54 0.67 -9.95
CA ASP A 97 23.68 1.53 -9.65
C ASP A 97 24.04 2.48 -10.80
N ALA A 98 23.32 2.42 -11.93
CA ALA A 98 23.56 3.32 -13.05
C ALA A 98 23.20 4.78 -12.70
N GLU A 99 24.01 5.74 -13.18
CA GLU A 99 23.82 7.17 -12.92
C GLU A 99 22.44 7.68 -13.38
N ALA A 100 21.93 7.16 -14.50
CA ALA A 100 20.62 7.53 -15.06
C ALA A 100 19.44 6.72 -14.48
N ALA A 101 19.65 5.90 -13.44
CA ALA A 101 18.62 5.03 -12.89
C ALA A 101 17.46 5.82 -12.27
N THR A 102 16.25 5.60 -12.79
CA THR A 102 15.00 6.10 -12.24
C THR A 102 14.21 4.97 -11.60
N PHE A 103 13.78 5.19 -10.35
CA PHE A 103 13.01 4.22 -9.56
C PHE A 103 11.54 4.62 -9.51
N ASP A 104 10.80 4.38 -10.58
CA ASP A 104 9.36 4.67 -10.66
C ASP A 104 8.61 3.49 -11.31
N LEU A 105 7.28 3.59 -11.40
CA LEU A 105 6.41 2.56 -11.99
C LEU A 105 5.97 2.90 -13.43
N LYS A 106 6.81 3.63 -14.17
CA LYS A 106 6.51 4.07 -15.55
C LYS A 106 7.66 3.76 -16.54
N PRO A 107 8.27 2.56 -16.52
CA PRO A 107 9.21 2.15 -17.57
C PRO A 107 8.47 1.95 -18.91
N ALA A 108 9.20 1.62 -19.97
CA ALA A 108 8.58 1.07 -21.17
C ALA A 108 7.92 -0.30 -20.85
N PRO A 109 6.80 -0.68 -21.50
CA PRO A 109 6.14 -1.96 -21.23
C PRO A 109 7.05 -3.18 -21.41
N ALA A 110 7.90 -3.20 -22.44
CA ALA A 110 8.87 -4.28 -22.66
C ALA A 110 9.88 -4.39 -21.51
N ALA A 111 10.41 -3.25 -21.05
CA ALA A 111 11.29 -3.19 -19.89
C ALA A 111 10.63 -3.69 -18.59
N PHE A 112 9.31 -3.47 -18.45
CA PHE A 112 8.55 -4.04 -17.33
C PHE A 112 8.36 -5.55 -17.48
N ALA A 113 8.12 -6.06 -18.69
CA ALA A 113 8.01 -7.49 -18.96
C ALA A 113 9.32 -8.24 -18.60
N ASP A 114 10.47 -7.71 -19.01
CA ASP A 114 11.79 -8.27 -18.67
C ASP A 114 12.01 -8.31 -17.15
N TYR A 115 11.61 -7.24 -16.46
CA TYR A 115 11.67 -7.18 -14.99
C TYR A 115 10.73 -8.20 -14.32
N LEU A 116 9.52 -8.40 -14.84
CA LEU A 116 8.59 -9.40 -14.30
C LEU A 116 9.15 -10.82 -14.49
N ALA A 117 9.76 -11.12 -15.65
CA ALA A 117 10.42 -12.40 -15.89
C ALA A 117 11.57 -12.63 -14.90
N GLU A 118 12.43 -11.63 -14.68
CA GLU A 118 13.49 -11.66 -13.68
C GLU A 118 12.92 -11.98 -12.28
N VAL A 119 11.87 -11.27 -11.85
CA VAL A 119 11.25 -11.50 -10.53
C VAL A 119 10.70 -12.92 -10.39
N VAL A 120 10.15 -13.50 -11.47
CA VAL A 120 9.63 -14.88 -11.48
C VAL A 120 10.76 -15.90 -11.44
N ASP A 121 11.84 -15.69 -12.20
CA ASP A 121 12.98 -16.61 -12.27
C ASP A 121 13.72 -16.72 -10.93
N PHE A 122 13.82 -15.60 -10.20
CA PHE A 122 14.40 -15.57 -8.85
C PHE A 122 13.42 -15.97 -7.74
N CYS A 123 12.14 -16.14 -8.06
CA CYS A 123 11.12 -16.48 -7.08
C CYS A 123 11.37 -17.89 -6.53
N ARG A 124 11.50 -17.99 -5.21
CA ARG A 124 11.60 -19.28 -4.52
C ARG A 124 10.22 -19.68 -4.01
N PRO A 125 9.82 -20.97 -4.05
CA PRO A 125 8.53 -21.40 -3.50
C PRO A 125 8.29 -20.98 -2.03
N ALA A 126 9.37 -20.81 -1.26
CA ALA A 126 9.33 -20.37 0.13
C ALA A 126 9.13 -18.85 0.32
N SER A 127 9.24 -18.02 -0.73
CA SER A 127 9.01 -16.58 -0.65
C SER A 127 8.42 -16.04 -1.95
N LEU A 128 7.11 -15.79 -1.92
CA LEU A 128 6.37 -15.11 -3.00
C LEU A 128 6.31 -13.59 -2.80
N ARG A 129 7.18 -13.03 -1.93
CA ARG A 129 7.10 -11.65 -1.46
C ARG A 129 7.22 -10.65 -2.62
N SER A 130 8.28 -10.76 -3.42
CA SER A 130 8.50 -9.89 -4.57
C SER A 130 7.42 -10.07 -5.65
N VAL A 131 7.09 -11.30 -6.04
CA VAL A 131 6.03 -11.61 -7.04
C VAL A 131 4.70 -10.98 -6.66
N ARG A 132 4.27 -11.12 -5.40
CA ARG A 132 3.01 -10.53 -4.91
C ARG A 132 3.05 -9.00 -4.89
N THR A 133 4.22 -8.40 -4.70
CA THR A 133 4.38 -6.95 -4.64
C THR A 133 4.30 -6.34 -6.04
N VAL A 134 5.04 -6.90 -7.00
CA VAL A 134 5.07 -6.37 -8.38
C VAL A 134 3.73 -6.55 -9.09
N ALA A 135 2.92 -7.54 -8.69
CA ALA A 135 1.54 -7.71 -9.15
C ALA A 135 0.62 -6.52 -8.80
N ALA A 136 1.03 -5.61 -7.91
CA ALA A 136 0.30 -4.39 -7.58
C ALA A 136 0.83 -3.15 -8.32
N TYR A 137 1.89 -3.26 -9.14
CA TYR A 137 2.56 -2.10 -9.76
C TYR A 137 1.92 -1.67 -11.07
N GLY A 138 1.65 -2.61 -11.96
CA GLY A 138 1.25 -2.36 -13.35
C GLY A 138 1.11 -3.66 -14.12
N SER A 139 0.83 -3.55 -15.43
CA SER A 139 0.92 -4.66 -16.36
C SER A 139 1.51 -4.17 -17.67
N GLU A 140 2.49 -4.90 -18.17
CA GLU A 140 3.14 -4.76 -19.47
C GLU A 140 2.14 -4.76 -20.65
N LEU A 141 0.92 -5.24 -20.44
CA LEU A 141 -0.15 -5.25 -21.43
C LEU A 141 -0.85 -3.88 -21.58
N VAL A 142 -0.59 -2.92 -20.69
CA VAL A 142 -1.29 -1.63 -20.66
C VAL A 142 -0.30 -0.47 -20.64
N ALA A 143 -0.23 0.26 -21.75
CA ALA A 143 0.49 1.51 -21.83
C ALA A 143 -0.43 2.71 -21.53
N ALA A 144 0.16 3.79 -21.02
CA ALA A 144 -0.46 5.11 -20.99
C ALA A 144 -0.27 5.81 -22.34
N ASN A 145 -0.88 6.99 -22.49
CA ASN A 145 -0.92 7.70 -23.78
C ASN A 145 0.46 8.07 -24.34
N LYS A 146 1.48 8.19 -23.49
CA LYS A 146 2.87 8.49 -23.91
C LYS A 146 3.67 7.23 -24.28
N GLY A 147 3.05 6.05 -24.23
CA GLY A 147 3.69 4.76 -24.51
C GLY A 147 4.43 4.15 -23.31
N ASP A 148 4.55 4.87 -22.19
CA ASP A 148 5.04 4.36 -20.92
C ASP A 148 4.04 3.40 -20.26
N LEU A 149 4.51 2.55 -19.35
CA LEU A 149 3.65 1.67 -18.56
C LEU A 149 2.59 2.50 -17.81
N LYS A 150 1.33 2.07 -17.88
CA LYS A 150 0.30 2.63 -17.01
C LYS A 150 0.47 2.03 -15.60
N PRO A 151 0.74 2.82 -14.55
CA PRO A 151 0.89 2.28 -13.21
C PRO A 151 -0.48 2.03 -12.56
N THR A 152 -0.47 1.32 -11.44
CA THR A 152 -1.63 1.14 -10.55
C THR A 152 -2.29 2.47 -10.20
N ALA A 153 -3.62 2.44 -9.98
CA ALA A 153 -4.39 3.61 -9.57
C ALA A 153 -3.89 4.21 -8.23
N LEU A 154 -3.12 3.45 -7.43
CA LEU A 154 -2.52 3.87 -6.16
C LEU A 154 -1.14 4.56 -6.32
N HIS A 155 -0.63 4.71 -7.54
CA HIS A 155 0.59 5.49 -7.83
C HIS A 155 0.28 6.98 -7.77
N PHE A 156 0.65 7.66 -6.69
CA PHE A 156 0.26 9.06 -6.41
C PHE A 156 1.38 10.08 -6.68
N THR A 157 2.53 9.66 -7.20
CA THR A 157 3.68 10.54 -7.45
C THR A 157 3.60 11.22 -8.81
N ALA A 158 4.16 12.43 -8.89
CA ALA A 158 4.27 13.23 -10.09
C ALA A 158 5.47 14.19 -10.05
N GLY A 159 5.76 14.80 -11.19
CA GLY A 159 6.88 15.74 -11.33
C GLY A 159 8.23 15.05 -11.14
N GLN A 160 8.99 15.51 -10.14
CA GLN A 160 10.29 14.92 -9.78
C GLN A 160 10.18 13.76 -8.78
N GLN A 161 8.98 13.46 -8.28
CA GLN A 161 8.78 12.33 -7.36
C GLN A 161 8.72 11.02 -8.13
N THR A 162 9.47 10.03 -7.66
CA THR A 162 9.50 8.68 -8.20
C THR A 162 9.00 7.72 -7.12
N PHE A 163 8.00 6.89 -7.43
CA PHE A 163 7.29 6.12 -6.42
C PHE A 163 8.21 5.13 -5.69
N LEU A 164 8.99 4.33 -6.44
CA LEU A 164 9.92 3.39 -5.83
C LEU A 164 11.13 4.09 -5.20
N GLY A 165 11.54 5.26 -5.71
CA GLY A 165 12.55 6.08 -5.06
C GLY A 165 12.13 6.48 -3.65
N MET A 166 10.90 6.98 -3.49
CA MET A 166 10.32 7.31 -2.18
C MET A 166 10.19 6.09 -1.27
N VAL A 167 9.75 4.94 -1.81
CA VAL A 167 9.67 3.68 -1.05
C VAL A 167 11.05 3.20 -0.59
N ARG A 168 12.09 3.32 -1.42
CA ARG A 168 13.47 2.98 -1.04
C ARG A 168 13.97 3.89 0.08
N THR A 169 13.72 5.20 -0.01
CA THR A 169 14.04 6.15 1.08
C THR A 169 13.30 5.80 2.37
N LEU A 170 12.03 5.39 2.29
CA LEU A 170 11.28 4.89 3.45
C LEU A 170 11.90 3.61 4.02
N GLN A 171 12.20 2.63 3.16
CA GLN A 171 12.84 1.37 3.56
C GLN A 171 14.15 1.62 4.29
N GLN A 172 14.98 2.57 3.84
CA GLN A 172 16.27 2.90 4.46
C GLN A 172 16.13 3.82 5.68
N GLY A 173 15.10 4.66 5.72
CA GLY A 173 14.95 5.76 6.69
C GLY A 173 14.08 5.44 7.89
N VAL A 174 13.08 4.56 7.76
CA VAL A 174 12.16 4.20 8.85
C VAL A 174 12.92 3.53 10.00
N ARG A 175 12.56 3.88 11.23
CA ARG A 175 13.12 3.36 12.48
C ARG A 175 12.03 2.78 13.39
N LEU A 176 12.43 2.22 14.53
CA LEU A 176 11.53 1.54 15.46
C LEU A 176 10.49 2.51 16.06
N GLU A 177 10.88 3.75 16.32
CA GLU A 177 10.00 4.83 16.77
C GLU A 177 8.93 5.21 15.74
N ASP A 178 9.25 5.15 14.44
CA ASP A 178 8.27 5.40 13.38
C ASP A 178 7.21 4.29 13.33
N PHE A 179 7.61 3.03 13.55
CA PHE A 179 6.65 1.93 13.70
C PHE A 179 5.79 2.09 14.96
N ARG A 180 6.39 2.52 16.07
CA ARG A 180 5.64 2.79 17.30
C ARG A 180 4.58 3.87 17.08
N GLU A 181 4.94 4.99 16.43
CA GLU A 181 4.00 6.04 16.05
C GLU A 181 2.90 5.51 15.13
N ALA A 182 3.26 4.73 14.10
CA ALA A 182 2.30 4.16 13.16
C ALA A 182 1.25 3.28 13.85
N LEU A 183 1.68 2.44 14.79
CA LEU A 183 0.84 1.42 15.43
C LEU A 183 0.03 1.94 16.63
N GLN A 184 0.60 2.82 17.46
CA GLN A 184 -0.05 3.33 18.67
C GLN A 184 -0.70 4.70 18.46
N GLY A 185 -0.19 5.49 17.51
CA GLY A 185 -0.58 6.89 17.39
C GLY A 185 -0.29 7.72 18.65
N PRO A 186 -0.85 8.94 18.74
CA PRO A 186 -1.45 9.67 17.62
C PRO A 186 -0.40 9.99 16.55
N TRP A 187 -0.82 10.02 15.29
CA TRP A 187 0.04 10.38 14.17
C TRP A 187 0.35 11.88 14.17
N LYS A 188 1.62 12.22 14.38
CA LYS A 188 2.08 13.61 14.55
C LYS A 188 2.36 14.28 13.22
N ASN A 189 2.66 13.51 12.18
CA ASN A 189 3.03 14.02 10.85
C ASN A 189 4.18 15.04 10.94
N LEU A 190 5.26 14.70 11.65
CA LEU A 190 6.41 15.59 11.83
C LEU A 190 7.65 15.16 11.04
N SER A 191 7.70 13.91 10.58
CA SER A 191 8.85 13.39 9.87
C SER A 191 9.01 14.02 8.49
N THR A 192 10.25 14.24 8.07
CA THR A 192 10.59 14.71 6.71
C THR A 192 10.82 13.57 5.73
N LEU A 193 10.69 12.30 6.15
CA LEU A 193 10.71 11.17 5.23
C LEU A 193 9.53 11.23 4.25
N PRO A 194 9.63 10.59 3.07
CA PRO A 194 8.59 10.70 2.05
C PRO A 194 7.20 10.26 2.53
N SER A 195 6.15 10.92 2.03
CA SER A 195 4.76 10.46 2.18
C SER A 195 4.24 9.98 0.83
N LEU A 196 3.60 8.81 0.79
CA LEU A 196 2.99 8.23 -0.41
C LEU A 196 1.62 8.86 -0.73
N SER A 197 1.24 9.91 0.01
CA SER A 197 0.00 10.68 -0.18
C SER A 197 -1.30 9.90 0.07
N TRP A 198 -1.22 8.78 0.78
CA TRP A 198 -2.39 7.95 1.10
C TRP A 198 -3.13 8.37 2.38
N ASN A 199 -2.63 9.33 3.15
CA ASN A 199 -3.36 9.88 4.29
C ASN A 199 -4.49 10.82 3.84
N ALA A 200 -5.74 10.38 3.99
CA ALA A 200 -6.95 11.11 3.59
C ALA A 200 -7.33 12.30 4.51
N SER A 201 -6.70 12.43 5.68
CA SER A 201 -6.88 13.59 6.59
C SER A 201 -5.94 14.74 6.25
N ALA A 202 -5.01 14.54 5.31
CA ALA A 202 -4.02 15.53 4.89
C ALA A 202 -4.10 16.01 3.41
N PRO A 203 -5.24 15.96 2.68
CA PRO A 203 -5.28 16.45 1.31
C PRO A 203 -5.09 17.97 1.30
N ARG A 204 -4.13 18.44 0.50
CA ARG A 204 -3.87 19.88 0.28
C ARG A 204 -4.62 20.32 -0.97
N ILE A 205 -5.91 20.63 -0.83
CA ILE A 205 -6.68 21.24 -1.92
C ILE A 205 -6.25 22.71 -2.02
N TYR A 206 -5.49 23.04 -3.09
CA TYR A 206 -4.98 24.40 -3.33
C TYR A 206 -6.08 25.47 -3.24
N ALA A 207 -7.27 25.18 -3.78
CA ALA A 207 -8.41 26.09 -3.80
C ALA A 207 -8.95 26.45 -2.40
N LEU A 208 -8.60 25.70 -1.36
CA LEU A 208 -9.07 25.91 0.02
C LEU A 208 -7.99 26.55 0.92
N ARG A 209 -6.88 27.04 0.36
CA ARG A 209 -5.77 27.60 1.14
C ARG A 209 -5.56 29.09 0.86
N ALA A 210 -5.28 29.84 1.93
CA ALA A 210 -4.96 31.26 1.89
C ALA A 210 -3.53 31.55 1.40
N SER A 211 -2.65 30.54 1.38
CA SER A 211 -1.23 30.67 1.01
C SER A 211 -0.77 29.55 0.07
N ASN A 212 0.25 29.83 -0.74
CA ASN A 212 0.88 28.87 -1.63
C ASN A 212 1.68 27.81 -0.82
N PRO A 213 1.28 26.53 -0.85
CA PRO A 213 1.91 25.48 -0.06
C PRO A 213 3.22 24.95 -0.64
N SER A 214 3.72 25.46 -1.78
CA SER A 214 4.86 24.86 -2.51
C SER A 214 6.20 24.82 -1.76
N GLY A 215 6.35 25.62 -0.68
CA GLY A 215 7.56 25.66 0.16
C GLY A 215 7.45 24.89 1.49
N GLU A 216 6.28 24.40 1.85
CA GLU A 216 6.07 23.68 3.11
C GLU A 216 6.44 22.20 2.96
N LYS A 217 7.38 21.71 3.77
CA LYS A 217 7.64 20.27 3.85
C LYS A 217 6.42 19.58 4.47
N ARG A 218 5.81 18.68 3.70
CA ARG A 218 4.74 17.80 4.17
C ARG A 218 5.33 16.83 5.18
N GLY A 219 4.84 16.89 6.41
CA GLY A 219 5.16 15.85 7.38
C GLY A 219 4.49 14.53 7.04
N SER A 220 5.13 13.43 7.40
CA SER A 220 4.67 12.05 7.12
C SER A 220 4.59 11.21 8.40
N VAL A 221 4.01 10.01 8.26
CA VAL A 221 4.04 8.96 9.29
C VAL A 221 4.80 7.79 8.66
N PRO A 222 6.15 7.79 8.71
CA PRO A 222 6.96 6.95 7.83
C PRO A 222 6.73 5.45 8.02
N GLY A 223 6.51 5.02 9.27
CA GLY A 223 6.16 3.63 9.59
C GLY A 223 4.84 3.22 8.94
N ALA A 224 3.84 4.11 8.91
CA ALA A 224 2.56 3.85 8.28
C ALA A 224 2.68 3.86 6.75
N ASP A 225 3.41 4.80 6.16
CA ASP A 225 3.66 4.84 4.71
C ASP A 225 4.42 3.59 4.23
N TRP A 226 5.44 3.14 4.98
CA TRP A 226 6.17 1.89 4.68
C TRP A 226 5.26 0.67 4.79
N LEU A 227 4.52 0.52 5.90
CA LEU A 227 3.56 -0.58 6.05
C LEU A 227 2.49 -0.54 4.95
N ALA A 228 1.97 0.64 4.59
CA ALA A 228 0.97 0.77 3.54
C ALA A 228 1.51 0.31 2.17
N TYR A 229 2.77 0.60 1.86
CA TYR A 229 3.42 0.06 0.66
C TYR A 229 3.43 -1.47 0.69
N LEU A 230 3.77 -2.08 1.83
CA LEU A 230 3.70 -3.53 2.00
C LEU A 230 2.27 -4.08 1.87
N GLY A 231 1.27 -3.26 2.21
CA GLY A 231 -0.15 -3.53 2.03
C GLY A 231 -0.63 -3.54 0.58
N LEU A 232 0.14 -2.97 -0.38
CA LEU A 232 -0.23 -3.00 -1.81
C LEU A 232 -0.43 -4.41 -2.36
N ARG A 233 0.16 -5.42 -1.73
CA ARG A 233 0.00 -6.85 -2.07
C ARG A 233 -1.42 -7.40 -1.93
N PHE A 234 -2.34 -6.62 -1.40
CA PHE A 234 -3.77 -6.91 -1.38
C PHE A 234 -4.54 -6.27 -2.53
N PHE A 235 -3.89 -5.43 -3.33
CA PHE A 235 -4.50 -4.65 -4.41
C PHE A 235 -3.83 -4.94 -5.75
N PRO A 236 -3.85 -6.20 -6.23
CA PRO A 236 -3.26 -6.54 -7.51
C PRO A 236 -3.95 -5.77 -8.64
N VAL A 237 -3.22 -5.59 -9.73
CA VAL A 237 -3.74 -5.02 -10.96
C VAL A 237 -3.99 -6.10 -12.02
N ALA A 238 -4.92 -5.84 -12.92
CA ALA A 238 -5.17 -6.69 -14.07
C ALA A 238 -5.56 -5.83 -15.29
N SER A 239 -5.25 -6.32 -16.49
CA SER A 239 -5.72 -5.71 -17.73
C SER A 239 -7.17 -6.14 -18.02
N ARG A 240 -7.96 -5.20 -18.53
CA ARG A 240 -9.29 -5.43 -19.11
C ARG A 240 -9.35 -4.71 -20.44
N GLY A 241 -9.03 -5.42 -21.53
CA GLY A 241 -8.75 -4.76 -22.81
C GLY A 241 -7.56 -3.81 -22.66
N ALA A 242 -7.72 -2.57 -23.13
CA ALA A 242 -6.69 -1.53 -23.03
C ALA A 242 -6.69 -0.78 -21.67
N GLU A 243 -7.45 -1.23 -20.67
CA GLU A 243 -7.52 -0.58 -19.37
C GLU A 243 -6.82 -1.40 -18.28
N LEU A 244 -6.03 -0.73 -17.45
CA LEU A 244 -5.54 -1.30 -16.19
C LEU A 244 -6.60 -1.10 -15.10
N LYS A 245 -6.92 -2.16 -14.36
CA LYS A 245 -7.83 -2.16 -13.21
C LYS A 245 -7.06 -2.54 -11.96
N THR A 246 -7.11 -1.70 -10.93
CA THR A 246 -6.60 -2.01 -9.58
C THR A 246 -7.74 -2.60 -8.76
N ALA A 247 -7.48 -3.67 -8.01
CA ALA A 247 -8.48 -4.22 -7.08
C ALA A 247 -8.97 -3.15 -6.08
N CYS A 248 -10.23 -3.26 -5.67
CA CYS A 248 -10.92 -2.26 -4.83
C CYS A 248 -11.08 -0.85 -5.42
N VAL A 249 -10.59 -0.59 -6.64
CA VAL A 249 -10.75 0.70 -7.32
C VAL A 249 -11.81 0.58 -8.42
N ALA A 250 -12.78 1.48 -8.40
CA ALA A 250 -13.79 1.67 -9.44
C ALA A 250 -13.60 3.02 -10.14
N GLY A 251 -14.13 3.17 -11.36
CA GLY A 251 -13.99 4.39 -12.17
C GLY A 251 -12.77 4.39 -13.10
N GLY A 252 -12.53 5.53 -13.73
CA GLY A 252 -11.38 5.80 -14.59
C GLY A 252 -10.24 6.51 -13.85
N TRP A 253 -9.22 6.94 -14.59
CA TRP A 253 -8.02 7.52 -13.97
C TRP A 253 -8.28 8.85 -13.25
N LYS A 254 -9.22 9.67 -13.74
CA LYS A 254 -9.55 11.00 -13.18
C LYS A 254 -10.75 11.00 -12.23
N ASP A 255 -11.56 9.94 -12.26
CA ASP A 255 -12.84 9.82 -11.56
C ASP A 255 -12.94 8.47 -10.82
N SER A 256 -11.82 8.04 -10.23
CA SER A 256 -11.75 6.77 -9.51
C SER A 256 -12.07 6.93 -8.03
N ASN A 257 -12.60 5.85 -7.45
CA ASN A 257 -12.85 5.73 -6.03
C ASN A 257 -12.26 4.40 -5.54
N LEU A 258 -11.58 4.45 -4.40
CA LEU A 258 -11.18 3.27 -3.65
C LEU A 258 -12.30 2.92 -2.68
N ARG A 259 -12.67 1.63 -2.62
CA ARG A 259 -13.63 1.10 -1.65
C ARG A 259 -13.01 -0.03 -0.84
N TRP A 260 -13.19 -0.02 0.48
CA TRP A 260 -12.65 -1.08 1.33
C TRP A 260 -13.61 -1.44 2.48
N PRO A 261 -13.69 -2.73 2.83
CA PRO A 261 -14.53 -3.19 3.93
C PRO A 261 -13.80 -3.08 5.27
N VAL A 262 -14.60 -2.92 6.32
CA VAL A 262 -14.21 -3.12 7.71
C VAL A 262 -14.99 -4.32 8.22
N TRP A 263 -14.32 -5.24 8.90
CA TRP A 263 -14.88 -6.53 9.31
C TRP A 263 -14.58 -6.85 10.78
N SER A 264 -15.46 -7.64 11.41
CA SER A 264 -15.30 -8.05 12.81
C SER A 264 -14.56 -9.38 13.03
N PRO A 265 -14.65 -10.42 12.17
CA PRO A 265 -13.95 -11.67 12.43
C PRO A 265 -12.43 -11.52 12.26
N ALA A 266 -11.62 -12.25 13.04
CA ALA A 266 -10.17 -12.30 12.81
C ALA A 266 -9.88 -13.06 11.50
N LEU A 267 -9.41 -12.35 10.47
CA LEU A 267 -9.15 -12.90 9.14
C LEU A 267 -7.66 -13.07 8.86
N THR A 268 -7.28 -14.19 8.26
CA THR A 268 -5.92 -14.44 7.75
C THR A 268 -5.66 -13.61 6.48
N VAL A 269 -4.40 -13.53 6.07
CA VAL A 269 -3.99 -12.92 4.79
C VAL A 269 -4.82 -13.44 3.61
N ASN A 270 -5.04 -14.75 3.52
CA ASN A 270 -5.77 -15.34 2.39
C ASN A 270 -7.26 -15.01 2.43
N ALA A 271 -7.88 -15.01 3.62
CA ALA A 271 -9.28 -14.62 3.77
C ALA A 271 -9.49 -13.14 3.38
N ILE A 272 -8.58 -12.25 3.77
CA ILE A 272 -8.66 -10.84 3.40
C ILE A 272 -8.45 -10.65 1.90
N ARG A 273 -7.50 -11.35 1.26
CA ARG A 273 -7.35 -11.30 -0.20
C ARG A 273 -8.62 -11.71 -0.93
N SER A 274 -9.26 -12.79 -0.48
CA SER A 274 -10.55 -13.23 -1.04
C SER A 274 -11.63 -12.16 -0.86
N LEU A 275 -11.75 -11.59 0.34
CA LEU A 275 -12.70 -10.52 0.63
C LEU A 275 -12.48 -9.31 -0.30
N LEU A 276 -11.25 -8.80 -0.41
CA LEU A 276 -10.89 -7.64 -1.23
C LEU A 276 -10.99 -7.89 -2.74
N SER A 277 -10.95 -9.16 -3.16
CA SER A 277 -11.14 -9.55 -4.58
C SER A 277 -12.63 -9.65 -4.98
N THR A 278 -13.54 -9.58 -4.01
CA THR A 278 -14.97 -9.74 -4.24
C THR A 278 -15.51 -8.64 -5.14
N ARG A 279 -16.28 -9.01 -6.17
CA ARG A 279 -16.91 -8.04 -7.08
C ARG A 279 -17.76 -7.00 -6.35
N ALA A 280 -18.36 -7.37 -5.21
CA ALA A 280 -19.18 -6.51 -4.38
C ALA A 280 -18.50 -5.19 -3.98
N LEU A 281 -17.17 -5.17 -3.82
CA LEU A 281 -16.43 -3.94 -3.50
C LEU A 281 -16.18 -3.05 -4.73
N ARG A 282 -16.29 -3.60 -5.95
CA ARG A 282 -16.12 -2.85 -7.21
C ARG A 282 -17.44 -2.34 -7.78
N SER A 283 -18.54 -3.04 -7.54
CA SER A 283 -19.90 -2.55 -7.82
C SER A 283 -20.43 -1.77 -6.61
N ALA A 284 -21.36 -0.83 -6.80
CA ALA A 284 -22.02 -0.13 -5.69
C ALA A 284 -23.03 -1.07 -5.00
N VAL A 285 -22.53 -2.14 -4.38
CA VAL A 285 -23.35 -3.15 -3.71
C VAL A 285 -23.63 -2.70 -2.27
N ALA A 286 -24.85 -2.92 -1.82
CA ALA A 286 -25.24 -2.66 -0.45
C ALA A 286 -24.42 -3.50 0.55
N LEU A 287 -24.10 -2.91 1.70
CA LEU A 287 -23.43 -3.57 2.83
C LEU A 287 -24.06 -4.93 3.18
N SER A 288 -25.39 -5.06 3.03
CA SER A 288 -26.14 -6.28 3.31
C SER A 288 -25.63 -7.52 2.58
N ALA A 289 -25.04 -7.38 1.39
CA ALA A 289 -24.47 -8.50 0.66
C ALA A 289 -23.16 -9.02 1.29
N LEU A 290 -22.48 -8.21 2.11
CA LEU A 290 -21.20 -8.54 2.75
C LEU A 290 -21.32 -8.80 4.25
N MET A 291 -22.45 -8.47 4.88
CA MET A 291 -22.72 -8.77 6.29
C MET A 291 -22.53 -10.26 6.64
N PRO A 292 -22.92 -11.25 5.81
CA PRO A 292 -22.66 -12.66 6.12
C PRO A 292 -21.17 -13.03 6.21
N ALA A 293 -20.29 -12.24 5.60
CA ALA A 293 -18.84 -12.38 5.71
C ALA A 293 -18.26 -11.62 6.93
N GLY A 294 -19.12 -11.03 7.78
CA GLY A 294 -18.73 -10.26 8.96
C GLY A 294 -18.29 -8.82 8.65
N VAL A 295 -18.61 -8.30 7.47
CA VAL A 295 -18.34 -6.89 7.13
C VAL A 295 -19.34 -5.99 7.86
N MET A 296 -18.81 -5.01 8.59
CA MET A 296 -19.53 -4.06 9.44
C MET A 296 -19.74 -2.70 8.76
N ALA A 297 -18.83 -2.31 7.86
CA ALA A 297 -18.90 -1.07 7.12
C ALA A 297 -18.13 -1.19 5.80
N ILE A 298 -18.47 -0.36 4.82
CA ILE A 298 -17.68 -0.14 3.61
C ILE A 298 -17.34 1.34 3.56
N TYR A 299 -16.06 1.65 3.49
CA TYR A 299 -15.58 3.00 3.27
C TYR A 299 -15.31 3.23 1.78
N GLU A 300 -15.46 4.48 1.37
CA GLU A 300 -15.09 4.95 0.05
C GLU A 300 -14.30 6.26 0.15
N SER A 301 -13.27 6.40 -0.68
CA SER A 301 -12.55 7.65 -0.89
C SER A 301 -12.29 7.87 -2.37
N SER A 302 -12.47 9.09 -2.85
CA SER A 302 -12.13 9.49 -4.21
C SER A 302 -10.61 9.60 -4.35
N ILE A 303 -10.09 9.10 -5.46
CA ILE A 303 -8.70 9.28 -5.88
C ILE A 303 -8.64 10.59 -6.67
N LEU A 304 -8.19 11.64 -6.00
CA LEU A 304 -8.03 12.96 -6.60
C LEU A 304 -6.73 13.00 -7.39
N ARG A 305 -6.77 13.57 -8.60
CA ARG A 305 -5.60 13.80 -9.46
C ARG A 305 -5.50 15.29 -9.77
N SER A 306 -4.36 15.92 -9.47
CA SER A 306 -4.16 17.32 -9.82
C SER A 306 -4.08 17.49 -11.34
N ASP A 307 -4.74 18.51 -11.88
CA ASP A 307 -4.60 18.87 -13.30
C ASP A 307 -3.16 19.30 -13.63
N GLN A 308 -2.45 19.87 -12.65
CA GLN A 308 -1.02 20.16 -12.73
C GLN A 308 -0.21 18.92 -12.34
N GLY A 309 0.17 18.11 -13.33
CA GLY A 309 1.16 17.05 -13.17
C GLY A 309 0.64 15.68 -12.70
N GLY A 310 -0.63 15.56 -12.27
CA GLY A 310 -1.23 14.27 -11.92
C GLY A 310 -0.90 13.75 -10.52
N TYR A 311 -0.50 14.63 -9.59
CA TYR A 311 -0.32 14.28 -8.18
C TYR A 311 -1.59 13.64 -7.63
N GLY A 312 -1.42 12.50 -6.96
CA GLY A 312 -2.53 11.76 -6.36
C GLY A 312 -2.73 12.10 -4.90
N SER A 313 -3.98 12.10 -4.45
CA SER A 313 -4.33 12.09 -3.03
C SER A 313 -5.72 11.47 -2.84
N PHE A 314 -6.00 10.97 -1.64
CA PHE A 314 -7.35 10.57 -1.27
C PHE A 314 -8.15 11.76 -0.75
N SER A 315 -9.44 11.82 -1.09
CA SER A 315 -10.41 12.64 -0.36
C SER A 315 -10.66 12.05 1.04
N PRO A 316 -11.23 12.81 1.99
CA PRO A 316 -11.79 12.21 3.20
C PRO A 316 -12.72 11.06 2.85
N ALA A 317 -12.66 9.99 3.65
CA ALA A 317 -13.48 8.82 3.42
C ALA A 317 -14.93 9.05 3.86
N ARG A 318 -15.87 8.37 3.21
CA ARG A 318 -17.27 8.27 3.63
C ARG A 318 -17.67 6.81 3.82
N VAL A 319 -18.67 6.56 4.65
CA VAL A 319 -19.30 5.25 4.78
C VAL A 319 -20.38 5.10 3.70
N LEU A 320 -20.47 3.92 3.07
CA LEU A 320 -21.49 3.54 2.08
C LEU A 320 -22.62 2.71 2.70
#